data_AF-A0A0E9W9W6-F1
#
_entry.id   AF-A0A0E9W9W6-F1
#
_cell.length_a   1.000
_cell.length_b   1.000
_cell.length_c   1.000
_cell.angle_alpha   90.00
_cell.angle_beta   90.00
_cell.angle_gamma   90.00
#
_symmetry.space_group_name_H-M   'P 1'
#
loop_
_entity.id
_entity.type
_entity.pdbx_description
1 polymer ?
#
loop_
_entity_poly.entity_id
_entity_poly.type
_entity_poly.pdbx_seq_one_letter_code
_entity_poly.pdbx_strand_id
1 'polypeptide(L)' 'MNKQEVLEQVERGYRMPCPQDCPSSLHELMLKCWKKEPEERPTFEYLQAFLEDYLTTEPQYQPGDNL' A
#
# COMPACT_ATOMS: atom_id res chain seq x y z
N MET A 1 -11.05 13.25 -12.34
CA MET A 1 -11.30 11.80 -12.38
C MET A 1 -12.70 11.55 -11.87
N ASN A 2 -13.59 11.02 -12.70
CA ASN A 2 -14.92 10.58 -12.24
C ASN A 2 -14.90 9.09 -11.83
N LYS A 3 -15.97 8.58 -11.22
CA LYS A 3 -16.01 7.18 -10.70
C LYS A 3 -15.75 6.13 -11.78
N GLN A 4 -16.26 6.37 -13.00
CA GLN A 4 -16.13 5.44 -14.10
C GLN A 4 -14.69 5.39 -14.63
N GLU A 5 -14.05 6.55 -14.77
CA GLU A 5 -12.63 6.65 -15.12
C GLU A 5 -11.73 5.91 -14.11
N VAL A 6 -12.06 5.93 -12.82
CA VAL A 6 -11.30 5.19 -11.79
C VAL A 6 -11.38 3.68 -12.03
N LEU A 7 -12.58 3.15 -12.28
CA LEU A 7 -12.78 1.72 -12.54
C LEU A 7 -11.99 1.28 -13.77
N GLU A 8 -12.13 2.00 -14.88
CA GLU A 8 -11.44 1.68 -16.14
C GLU A 8 -9.92 1.68 -15.99
N GLN A 9 -9.37 2.65 -15.25
CA GLN A 9 -7.93 2.73 -15.03
C GLN A 9 -7.43 1.58 -14.16
N VAL A 10 -8.15 1.25 -13.08
CA VAL A 10 -7.79 0.13 -12.19
C VAL A 10 -7.83 -1.20 -12.95
N GLU A 11 -8.82 -1.42 -13.82
CA GLU A 11 -8.89 -2.61 -14.69
C GLU A 11 -7.72 -2.71 -15.66
N ARG A 12 -7.24 -1.57 -16.18
CA ARG A 12 -6.05 -1.47 -17.04
C ARG A 12 -4.73 -1.63 -16.28
N GLY A 13 -4.78 -1.80 -14.97
CA GLY A 13 -3.60 -2.03 -14.12
C GLY A 13 -3.03 -0.77 -13.49
N TYR A 14 -3.66 0.41 -13.65
CA TYR A 14 -3.25 1.60 -12.91
C TYR A 14 -3.35 1.37 -11.40
N ARG A 15 -2.31 1.76 -10.68
CA ARG A 15 -2.28 1.85 -9.22
C ARG A 15 -1.72 3.21 -8.83
N MET A 16 -2.13 3.71 -7.67
CA MET A 16 -1.66 5.00 -7.20
C MET A 16 -0.13 4.97 -6.99
N PRO A 17 0.59 6.04 -7.37
CA PRO A 17 2.01 6.16 -7.07
C PRO A 17 2.24 6.21 -5.56
N CYS A 18 3.49 6.01 -5.13
CA CYS A 18 3.86 6.18 -3.74
C CYS A 18 3.55 7.62 -3.29
N PRO A 19 2.78 7.82 -2.21
CA PRO A 19 2.57 9.15 -1.64
C PRO A 19 3.89 9.79 -1.22
N GLN A 20 3.92 11.12 -1.20
CA GLN A 20 5.03 11.86 -0.61
C GLN A 20 5.18 11.46 0.88
N ASP A 21 6.42 11.32 1.34
CA ASP A 21 6.78 10.93 2.71
C ASP A 21 6.34 9.50 3.12
N CYS A 22 5.79 8.71 2.19
CA CYS A 22 5.47 7.31 2.43
C CYS A 22 6.69 6.41 2.19
N PRO A 23 7.07 5.56 3.16
CA PRO A 23 8.13 4.58 2.97
C PRO A 23 7.83 3.61 1.82
N SER A 24 8.85 3.26 1.04
CA SER A 24 8.69 2.39 -0.13
C SER A 24 8.17 1.00 0.25
N SER A 25 8.60 0.46 1.39
CA SER A 25 8.12 -0.81 1.97
C SER A 25 6.61 -0.82 2.22
N LEU A 26 6.05 0.30 2.68
CA LEU A 26 4.62 0.44 2.91
C LEU A 26 3.84 0.57 1.60
N HIS A 27 4.38 1.29 0.60
CA HIS A 27 3.79 1.33 -0.73
C HIS A 27 3.80 -0.04 -1.43
N GLU A 28 4.88 -0.81 -1.28
CA GLU A 28 4.96 -2.20 -1.76
C GLU A 28 3.88 -3.08 -1.13
N LEU A 29 3.57 -2.89 0.16
CA LEU A 29 2.45 -3.57 0.82
C LEU A 29 1.11 -3.19 0.18
N MET A 30 0.88 -1.90 -0.11
CA MET A 30 -0.33 -1.45 -0.81
C MET A 30 -0.46 -2.11 -2.19
N LEU A 31 0.64 -2.20 -2.96
CA LEU A 31 0.64 -2.86 -4.27
C LEU A 31 0.30 -4.36 -4.15
N LYS A 32 0.76 -5.06 -3.10
CA LYS A 32 0.34 -6.44 -2.80
C LYS A 32 -1.17 -6.53 -2.56
N CYS A 33 -1.74 -5.61 -1.77
CA CYS A 33 -3.18 -5.55 -1.52
C CYS A 33 -3.99 -5.26 -2.78
N TRP A 34 -3.42 -4.53 -3.75
CA TRP A 34 -4.11 -4.16 -4.99
C TRP A 34 -3.83 -5.10 -6.17
N LYS A 35 -3.30 -6.31 -5.92
CA LYS A 35 -3.16 -7.31 -6.97
C LYS A 35 -4.49 -7.62 -7.64
N LYS A 36 -4.43 -7.84 -8.96
CA LYS A 36 -5.62 -8.11 -9.79
C LYS A 36 -6.33 -9.36 -9.32
N GLU A 37 -5.59 -10.46 -9.26
CA GLU A 37 -6.08 -11.76 -8.79
C GLU A 37 -6.26 -11.73 -7.25
N PRO A 38 -7.50 -11.92 -6.74
CA PRO A 38 -7.79 -11.83 -5.31
C PRO A 38 -6.98 -12.81 -4.45
N GLU A 39 -6.71 -14.00 -4.95
CA GLU A 39 -5.96 -15.07 -4.29
C GLU A 39 -4.48 -14.74 -4.08
N GLU A 40 -3.93 -13.77 -4.83
CA GLU A 40 -2.56 -13.32 -4.64
C GLU A 40 -2.43 -12.19 -3.60
N ARG A 41 -3.57 -11.69 -3.08
CA ARG A 41 -3.57 -10.64 -2.07
C ARG A 41 -3.23 -11.24 -0.70
N PRO A 42 -2.50 -10.51 0.16
CA PRO A 42 -2.16 -11.00 1.49
C PRO A 42 -3.41 -11.18 2.36
N THR A 43 -3.33 -12.10 3.30
CA THR A 43 -4.34 -12.23 4.36
C THR A 43 -4.20 -11.11 5.37
N PHE A 44 -5.27 -10.83 6.12
CA PHE A 44 -5.20 -9.88 7.24
C PHE A 44 -4.20 -10.31 8.32
N GLU A 45 -4.03 -11.62 8.54
CA GLU A 45 -3.00 -12.15 9.46
C GLU A 45 -1.59 -11.73 9.04
N TYR A 46 -1.26 -11.87 7.75
CA TYR A 46 0.03 -11.38 7.23
C TYR A 46 0.16 -9.86 7.35
N LEU A 47 -0.89 -9.11 7.02
CA LEU A 47 -0.87 -7.65 7.10
C LEU A 47 -0.63 -7.17 8.54
N GLN A 48 -1.29 -7.79 9.51
CA GLN A 48 -1.11 -7.47 10.92
C GLN A 48 0.33 -7.72 11.37
N ALA A 49 0.84 -8.94 11.14
CA ALA A 49 2.20 -9.30 11.54
C ALA A 49 3.26 -8.39 10.87
N PHE A 50 3.09 -8.06 9.59
CA PHE A 50 3.96 -7.14 8.88
C PHE A 50 3.97 -5.75 9.51
N LEU A 51 2.78 -5.18 9.78
CA LEU A 51 2.67 -3.82 10.31
C LEU A 51 3.16 -3.71 11.76
N GLU A 52 2.93 -4.75 12.58
CA GLU A 52 3.47 -4.83 13.95
C GLU A 52 4.99 -4.85 13.93
N ASP A 53 5.60 -5.70 13.10
CA ASP A 53 7.06 -5.77 12.95
C ASP A 53 7.61 -4.43 12.43
N TYR A 54 7.00 -3.88 11.38
CA TYR A 54 7.41 -2.64 10.72
C TYR A 54 7.52 -1.45 11.69
N LEU A 55 6.56 -1.30 12.60
CA LEU A 55 6.57 -0.24 13.61
C LEU A 55 7.66 -0.43 14.68
N THR A 56 8.15 -1.66 14.86
CA THR A 56 9.21 -1.96 15.83
C THR A 56 10.61 -1.97 15.21
N THR A 57 10.72 -2.23 13.90
CA THR A 57 11.99 -2.38 13.18
C THR A 57 12.38 -1.21 12.31
N GLU A 58 11.59 -0.14 12.22
CA GLU A 58 11.96 1.12 11.53
C GLU A 58 12.56 2.14 12.53
N PRO A 59 13.88 2.10 12.84
CA PRO A 59 14.54 3.05 13.73
C PRO A 59 14.65 4.47 13.14
N GLN A 60 14.11 4.72 11.94
CA GLN A 60 14.22 5.98 11.20
C GLN A 60 12.87 6.65 10.91
N TYR A 61 11.76 6.18 11.50
CA TYR A 61 10.50 6.93 11.47
C TYR A 61 10.71 8.29 12.16
N GLN A 62 10.89 9.32 11.34
CA GLN A 62 10.75 10.71 11.76
C GLN A 62 9.29 11.06 11.49
N PRO A 63 8.53 11.49 12.51
CA PRO A 63 7.20 12.03 12.25
C PRO A 63 7.37 13.23 11.32
N GLY A 64 6.95 13.07 10.06
CA GLY A 64 6.90 14.18 9.12
C GLY A 64 5.74 15.09 9.51
N ASP A 65 5.84 16.39 9.23
CA ASP A 65 4.81 17.37 9.58
C ASP A 65 3.40 17.07 8.97
N ASN A 66 3.32 16.09 8.06
CA ASN A 66 2.11 15.69 7.33
C ASN A 66 1.69 14.22 7.55
N LEU A 67 2.32 13.47 8.47
CA LEU A 67 1.98 12.08 8.81
C LEU A 67 1.70 11.88 10.30
#